data_AF-A0ABD5Q3T1-F1
#
_entry.id   AF-A0ABD5Q3T1-F1
#
_cell.length_a   1.000
_cell.length_b   1.000
_cell.length_c   1.000
_cell.angle_alpha   90.00
_cell.angle_beta   90.00
_cell.angle_gamma   90.00
#
_symmetry.space_group_name_H-M   'P 1'
#
loop_
_entity.id
_entity.type
_entity.pdbx_description
1 polymer ?
#
loop_
_entity_poly.entity_id
_entity_poly.type
_entity_poly.pdbx_seq_one_letter_code
_entity_poly.pdbx_strand_id
1 'polypeptide(L)'
;MKSAGAALGGLALTPTVSASSAEKRYLVDLESASDGVLDGLDVVHDLSQIDLAVVEAQKADAEGAAFSKDVELKFDFAQAEDNGNGDEPGPHKLSQLQWDKQSQGVSGVHGKTRGEGTRVAVLDSGAIPNHPDLKGSLNTDLSKNFTGDGGDFTPWYNDHGTHVAGIIAGDDTNDEGIVGTAPGTELVALRVFTGPFAFFGDIIAAMTYAGDIEADAANMSLGVYPLPDNKENQLLKDSIERATDYAASQGTLMVAAAGNDGVNLDTDGDVLSLPNEADNVMSVSATGPVGYRWDDKGNGKFIRNYRAAFNKLDESPTVPAPYTNYGSDAIDISAHGGNYDTEAKGTDANWQYDMVLSTVFEWGDDDSMVPSYGWKSGTSMAAPQVTAAAALVKSANPDATPAEIRDHLESTARDVGSAKYHGNGHLDIEAALNESM
;
A
#
# COMPACT_ATOMS: atom_id res chain seq x y z
N MET A 1 -37.18 -4.52 -11.32
CA MET A 1 -35.84 -4.09 -10.90
C MET A 1 -34.93 -5.27 -11.17
N LYS A 2 -34.06 -5.15 -12.20
CA LYS A 2 -33.01 -6.15 -12.42
C LYS A 2 -31.95 -5.88 -11.36
N SER A 3 -31.67 -6.88 -10.55
CA SER A 3 -30.57 -6.93 -9.60
C SER A 3 -29.26 -6.66 -10.33
N ALA A 4 -28.59 -5.56 -10.00
CA ALA A 4 -27.19 -5.38 -10.35
C ALA A 4 -26.40 -6.33 -9.44
N GLY A 5 -25.92 -7.46 -9.99
CA GLY A 5 -24.82 -8.16 -9.35
C GLY A 5 -23.59 -7.27 -9.49
N ALA A 6 -22.83 -7.08 -8.42
CA ALA A 6 -21.51 -6.47 -8.53
C ALA A 6 -20.70 -7.32 -9.52
N ALA A 7 -20.36 -6.75 -10.67
CA ALA A 7 -19.36 -7.36 -11.54
C ALA A 7 -18.04 -7.34 -10.76
N LEU A 8 -17.38 -8.49 -10.67
CA LEU A 8 -16.02 -8.55 -10.17
C LEU A 8 -15.12 -8.16 -11.35
N GLY A 9 -14.37 -7.08 -11.17
CA GLY A 9 -13.38 -6.57 -12.12
C GLY A 9 -12.03 -7.26 -12.01
N GLY A 10 -11.08 -6.73 -12.77
CA GLY A 10 -9.84 -7.41 -13.19
C GLY A 10 -8.96 -8.03 -12.11
N LEU A 11 -8.15 -9.00 -12.56
CA LEU A 11 -7.11 -9.69 -11.80
C LEU A 11 -5.76 -9.01 -12.04
N ALA A 12 -4.99 -8.70 -10.99
CA ALA A 12 -3.61 -8.22 -11.15
C ALA A 12 -2.64 -8.97 -10.22
N LEU A 13 -1.55 -9.47 -10.81
CA LEU A 13 -0.46 -10.09 -10.06
C LEU A 13 0.51 -9.01 -9.54
N THR A 14 1.55 -9.45 -8.84
CA THR A 14 2.60 -8.58 -8.32
C THR A 14 3.22 -7.72 -9.43
N PRO A 15 3.26 -6.39 -9.30
CA PRO A 15 3.91 -5.54 -10.29
C PRO A 15 5.42 -5.77 -10.27
N THR A 16 6.06 -5.66 -11.43
CA THR A 16 7.53 -5.51 -11.50
C THR A 16 7.87 -4.03 -11.56
N VAL A 17 8.98 -3.66 -10.93
CA VAL A 17 9.43 -2.27 -10.86
C VAL A 17 10.83 -2.16 -11.43
N SER A 18 11.09 -1.07 -12.14
CA SER A 18 12.42 -0.70 -12.60
C SER A 18 12.67 0.78 -12.30
N ALA A 19 13.93 1.17 -12.12
CA ALA A 19 14.29 2.56 -11.89
C ALA A 19 15.36 3.05 -12.86
N SER A 20 15.29 4.34 -13.15
CA SER A 20 16.31 5.08 -13.89
C SER A 20 16.43 6.50 -13.33
N SER A 21 17.62 7.09 -13.45
CA SER A 21 17.78 8.51 -13.09
C SER A 21 16.98 9.39 -14.05
N ALA A 22 16.27 10.37 -13.51
CA ALA A 22 15.51 11.33 -14.27
C ALA A 22 16.41 12.14 -15.22
N GLU A 23 15.84 12.58 -16.34
CA GLU A 23 16.60 13.34 -17.34
C GLU A 23 16.93 14.76 -16.85
N LYS A 24 15.94 15.48 -16.32
CA LYS A 24 16.02 16.92 -15.98
C LYS A 24 15.51 17.28 -14.58
N ARG A 25 15.20 16.28 -13.75
CA ARG A 25 14.64 16.46 -12.42
C ARG A 25 15.69 16.15 -11.35
N TYR A 26 15.79 17.02 -10.35
CA TYR A 26 16.85 16.97 -9.34
C TYR A 26 16.29 17.20 -7.94
N LEU A 27 16.87 16.49 -6.97
CA LEU A 27 16.75 16.79 -5.55
C LEU A 27 17.88 17.77 -5.18
N VAL A 28 17.54 18.87 -4.53
CA VAL A 28 18.48 19.92 -4.12
C VAL A 28 18.47 20.01 -2.60
N ASP A 29 19.62 19.75 -1.98
CA ASP A 29 19.80 19.88 -0.53
C ASP A 29 19.90 21.35 -0.14
N LEU A 30 18.90 21.84 0.61
CA LEU A 30 18.86 23.24 1.05
C LEU A 30 19.68 23.49 2.31
N GLU A 31 20.04 22.45 3.07
CA GLU A 31 20.85 22.58 4.28
C GLU A 31 22.25 23.12 3.95
N SER A 32 22.81 22.66 2.83
CA SER A 32 24.14 23.05 2.35
C SER A 32 24.12 24.18 1.31
N ALA A 33 22.94 24.69 0.95
CA ALA A 33 22.76 25.65 -0.12
C ALA A 33 23.12 27.09 0.28
N SER A 34 23.63 27.86 -0.70
CA SER A 34 23.72 29.32 -0.57
C SER A 34 22.36 30.00 -0.77
N ASP A 35 22.16 31.16 -0.16
CA ASP A 35 21.00 32.02 -0.41
C ASP A 35 20.76 32.22 -1.92
N GLY A 36 19.50 32.05 -2.34
CA GLY A 36 19.10 32.22 -3.75
C GLY A 36 19.47 31.04 -4.66
N VAL A 37 19.83 29.86 -4.14
CA VAL A 37 20.15 28.67 -4.98
C VAL A 37 19.01 28.27 -5.93
N LEU A 38 17.77 28.59 -5.57
CA LEU A 38 16.59 28.29 -6.38
C LEU A 38 16.24 29.40 -7.38
N ASP A 39 16.98 30.52 -7.39
CA ASP A 39 16.67 31.67 -8.23
C ASP A 39 16.79 31.32 -9.73
N GLY A 40 15.66 31.35 -10.43
CA GLY A 40 15.59 31.05 -11.86
C GLY A 40 15.46 29.56 -12.19
N LEU A 41 15.38 28.68 -11.17
CA LEU A 41 15.01 27.27 -11.35
C LEU A 41 13.49 27.10 -11.35
N ASP A 42 13.01 26.08 -12.06
CA ASP A 42 11.61 25.68 -12.00
C ASP A 42 11.42 24.74 -10.81
N VAL A 43 10.83 25.25 -9.73
CA VAL A 43 10.62 24.49 -8.50
C VAL A 43 9.35 23.67 -8.62
N VAL A 44 9.50 22.34 -8.69
CA VAL A 44 8.40 21.37 -8.74
C VAL A 44 7.79 21.22 -7.35
N HIS A 45 8.63 21.02 -6.34
CA HIS A 45 8.22 20.94 -4.93
C HIS A 45 9.17 21.78 -4.07
N ASP A 46 8.61 22.75 -3.36
CA ASP A 46 9.29 23.44 -2.26
C ASP A 46 9.04 22.64 -0.98
N LEU A 47 10.11 22.03 -0.45
CA LEU A 47 10.09 21.18 0.74
C LEU A 47 11.05 21.73 1.79
N SER A 48 11.09 23.07 1.91
CA SER A 48 11.99 23.78 2.82
C SER A 48 11.82 23.41 4.30
N GLN A 49 10.68 22.83 4.70
CA GLN A 49 10.49 22.28 6.05
C GLN A 49 11.35 21.05 6.36
N ILE A 50 11.88 20.38 5.33
CA ILE A 50 12.82 19.25 5.44
C ILE A 50 14.15 19.56 4.73
N ASP A 51 14.46 20.84 4.56
CA ASP A 51 15.69 21.32 3.90
C ASP A 51 15.89 20.71 2.50
N LEU A 52 14.82 20.61 1.72
CA LEU A 52 14.85 20.01 0.38
C LEU A 52 14.07 20.85 -0.63
N ALA A 53 14.48 20.81 -1.89
CA ALA A 53 13.65 21.21 -3.02
C ALA A 53 13.75 20.18 -4.15
N VAL A 54 12.66 20.03 -4.90
CA VAL A 54 12.65 19.28 -6.16
C VAL A 54 12.50 20.27 -7.31
N VAL A 55 13.40 20.20 -8.28
CA VAL A 55 13.45 21.17 -9.39
C VAL A 55 13.55 20.49 -10.74
N GLU A 56 13.02 21.14 -11.77
CA GLU A 56 13.36 20.87 -13.17
C GLU A 56 14.46 21.84 -13.62
N ALA A 57 15.63 21.30 -14.00
CA ALA A 57 16.81 22.10 -14.33
C ALA A 57 17.74 21.39 -15.33
N GLN A 58 18.63 22.13 -15.98
CA GLN A 58 19.86 21.53 -16.52
C GLN A 58 20.89 21.41 -15.40
N LYS A 59 21.78 20.42 -15.48
CA LYS A 59 22.84 20.20 -14.46
C LYS A 59 23.63 21.48 -14.13
N ALA A 60 23.91 22.32 -15.13
CA ALA A 60 24.64 23.57 -14.95
C ALA A 60 23.88 24.60 -14.11
N ASP A 61 22.56 24.53 -14.06
CA ASP A 61 21.71 25.48 -13.35
C ASP A 61 21.52 25.08 -11.87
N ALA A 62 21.66 23.79 -11.53
CA ALA A 62 21.63 23.29 -10.16
C ALA A 62 22.99 23.42 -9.42
N GLU A 63 23.97 24.13 -10.00
CA GLU A 63 25.28 24.36 -9.36
C GLU A 63 25.16 25.38 -8.21
N GLY A 64 25.59 25.00 -7.00
CA GLY A 64 25.56 25.89 -5.83
C GLY A 64 25.12 25.23 -4.51
N ALA A 65 24.60 24.00 -4.59
CA ALA A 65 24.29 23.14 -3.46
C ALA A 65 24.68 21.68 -3.76
N ALA A 66 24.61 20.80 -2.75
CA ALA A 66 24.59 19.37 -3.02
C ALA A 66 23.27 19.01 -3.74
N PHE A 67 23.37 18.19 -4.79
CA PHE A 67 22.22 17.74 -5.56
C PHE A 67 22.40 16.31 -6.04
N SER A 68 21.28 15.63 -6.28
CA SER A 68 21.22 14.33 -6.94
C SER A 68 20.16 14.38 -8.03
N LYS A 69 20.30 13.51 -9.03
CA LYS A 69 19.20 13.29 -9.95
C LYS A 69 18.06 12.64 -9.19
N ASP A 70 16.83 13.09 -9.45
CA ASP A 70 15.66 12.36 -9.01
C ASP A 70 15.63 10.98 -9.68
N VAL A 71 14.95 10.02 -9.07
CA VAL A 71 14.82 8.66 -9.58
C VAL A 71 13.40 8.46 -10.07
N GLU A 72 13.28 8.11 -11.36
CA GLU A 72 12.04 7.72 -12.01
C GLU A 72 11.85 6.21 -11.86
N LEU A 73 10.73 5.82 -11.29
CA LEU A 73 10.26 4.45 -11.19
C LEU A 73 9.30 4.17 -12.33
N LYS A 74 9.40 2.99 -12.93
CA LYS A 74 8.42 2.46 -13.88
C LYS A 74 7.85 1.15 -13.37
N PHE A 75 6.53 1.11 -13.22
CA PHE A 75 5.76 -0.04 -12.78
C PHE A 75 5.12 -0.73 -13.98
N ASP A 76 5.28 -2.05 -14.05
CA ASP A 76 4.56 -2.91 -14.98
C ASP A 76 3.45 -3.65 -14.23
N PHE A 77 2.24 -3.09 -14.31
CA PHE A 77 1.04 -3.68 -13.73
C PHE A 77 0.51 -4.78 -14.65
N ALA A 78 1.08 -5.97 -14.55
CA ALA A 78 0.62 -7.12 -15.32
C ALA A 78 -0.84 -7.46 -14.96
N GLN A 79 -1.76 -7.25 -15.91
CA GLN A 79 -3.12 -7.74 -15.82
C GLN A 79 -3.13 -9.24 -16.13
N ALA A 80 -3.80 -10.03 -15.29
CA ALA A 80 -4.09 -11.42 -15.60
C ALA A 80 -5.43 -11.50 -16.35
N GLU A 81 -5.53 -12.42 -17.33
CA GLU A 81 -6.81 -12.69 -18.00
C GLU A 81 -7.83 -13.18 -16.96
N ASP A 82 -8.99 -12.53 -16.92
CA ASP A 82 -10.13 -13.00 -16.15
C ASP A 82 -10.68 -14.28 -16.79
N ASN A 83 -10.26 -15.43 -16.27
CA ASN A 83 -10.74 -16.74 -16.71
C ASN A 83 -11.93 -17.23 -15.85
N GLY A 84 -12.48 -16.37 -15.00
CA GLY A 84 -13.57 -16.70 -14.11
C GLY A 84 -14.91 -16.73 -14.84
N ASN A 85 -15.39 -17.93 -15.19
CA ASN A 85 -16.81 -18.19 -15.49
C ASN A 85 -17.67 -18.07 -14.21
N GLY A 86 -17.58 -16.92 -13.53
CA GLY A 86 -18.20 -16.61 -12.24
C GLY A 86 -19.69 -16.32 -12.35
N ASP A 87 -20.45 -17.17 -13.05
CA ASP A 87 -21.92 -17.23 -12.96
C ASP A 87 -22.35 -17.86 -11.61
N GLU A 88 -21.74 -17.43 -10.49
CA GLU A 88 -22.39 -17.54 -9.19
C GLU A 88 -23.02 -16.18 -8.86
N PRO A 89 -24.28 -16.12 -8.39
CA PRO A 89 -24.78 -14.91 -7.78
C PRO A 89 -23.89 -14.65 -6.57
N GLY A 90 -22.94 -13.72 -6.72
CA GLY A 90 -22.08 -13.30 -5.62
C GLY A 90 -22.95 -13.00 -4.40
N PRO A 91 -22.48 -13.27 -3.18
CA PRO A 91 -23.22 -12.82 -2.00
C PRO A 91 -23.47 -11.32 -2.16
N HIS A 92 -24.67 -10.83 -1.79
CA HIS A 92 -24.96 -9.39 -1.82
C HIS A 92 -23.82 -8.62 -1.15
N LYS A 93 -23.26 -9.15 -0.05
CA LYS A 93 -22.05 -8.68 0.63
C LYS A 93 -20.79 -9.46 0.21
N LEU A 94 -19.86 -8.82 -0.50
CA LEU A 94 -18.58 -9.40 -0.95
C LEU A 94 -17.61 -9.68 0.20
N SER A 95 -17.85 -9.16 1.41
CA SER A 95 -17.00 -9.45 2.58
C SER A 95 -16.85 -10.95 2.92
N GLN A 96 -17.76 -11.80 2.44
CA GLN A 96 -17.65 -13.27 2.55
C GLN A 96 -16.54 -13.87 1.67
N LEU A 97 -16.00 -13.09 0.74
CA LEU A 97 -14.88 -13.44 -0.13
C LEU A 97 -13.54 -12.91 0.40
N GLN A 98 -13.54 -11.97 1.34
CA GLN A 98 -12.34 -11.40 1.96
C GLN A 98 -11.80 -12.30 3.07
N TRP A 99 -11.06 -13.36 2.68
CA TRP A 99 -10.42 -14.25 3.64
C TRP A 99 -9.46 -13.51 4.56
N ASP A 100 -8.81 -12.46 4.08
CA ASP A 100 -7.86 -11.62 4.81
C ASP A 100 -8.53 -10.90 5.99
N LYS A 101 -9.74 -10.35 5.77
CA LYS A 101 -10.55 -9.72 6.82
C LYS A 101 -11.12 -10.74 7.79
N GLN A 102 -11.51 -11.92 7.29
CA GLN A 102 -12.04 -13.02 8.11
C GLN A 102 -10.96 -13.64 9.01
N SER A 103 -9.76 -13.85 8.48
CA SER A 103 -8.58 -14.39 9.18
C SER A 103 -8.15 -13.47 10.33
N GLN A 104 -8.23 -12.15 10.14
CA GLN A 104 -7.89 -11.14 11.13
C GLN A 104 -9.01 -10.84 12.15
N GLY A 105 -10.19 -11.45 12.04
CA GLY A 105 -11.28 -11.17 12.98
C GLY A 105 -11.84 -9.74 12.90
N VAL A 106 -11.71 -9.07 11.74
CA VAL A 106 -12.08 -7.64 11.55
C VAL A 106 -13.48 -7.30 12.04
N SER A 107 -14.47 -8.19 11.82
CA SER A 107 -15.84 -7.97 12.31
C SER A 107 -15.96 -7.88 13.84
N GLY A 108 -15.09 -8.58 14.58
CA GLY A 108 -15.05 -8.49 16.05
C GLY A 108 -14.39 -7.19 16.51
N VAL A 109 -13.34 -6.78 15.81
CA VAL A 109 -12.63 -5.51 16.02
C VAL A 109 -13.52 -4.30 15.81
N HIS A 110 -14.34 -4.28 14.75
CA HIS A 110 -15.29 -3.19 14.46
C HIS A 110 -16.34 -2.97 15.56
N GLY A 111 -16.56 -3.96 16.43
CA GLY A 111 -17.39 -3.81 17.63
C GLY A 111 -16.75 -2.97 18.74
N LYS A 112 -15.45 -2.69 18.65
CA LYS A 112 -14.70 -1.86 19.61
C LYS A 112 -14.41 -0.47 19.05
N THR A 113 -13.80 -0.44 17.87
CA THR A 113 -13.46 0.78 17.12
C THR A 113 -13.42 0.45 15.64
N ARG A 114 -13.70 1.45 14.81
CA ARG A 114 -13.65 1.39 13.36
C ARG A 114 -12.52 2.27 12.82
N GLY A 115 -11.70 2.89 13.68
CA GLY A 115 -10.70 3.88 13.30
C GLY A 115 -11.24 5.31 13.33
N GLU A 116 -12.41 5.54 13.93
CA GLU A 116 -13.01 6.87 14.03
C GLU A 116 -12.07 7.90 14.67
N GLY A 117 -12.08 9.12 14.13
CA GLY A 117 -11.24 10.21 14.61
C GLY A 117 -9.78 10.15 14.15
N THR A 118 -9.44 9.19 13.28
CA THR A 118 -8.11 9.10 12.67
C THR A 118 -8.12 9.48 11.20
N ARG A 119 -6.95 9.81 10.67
CA ARG A 119 -6.67 10.11 9.26
C ARG A 119 -5.59 9.20 8.72
N VAL A 120 -5.84 8.59 7.56
CA VAL A 120 -4.87 7.75 6.86
C VAL A 120 -4.60 8.28 5.45
N ALA A 121 -3.34 8.58 5.16
CA ALA A 121 -2.89 8.97 3.83
C ALA A 121 -2.50 7.73 2.99
N VAL A 122 -2.83 7.73 1.71
CA VAL A 122 -2.46 6.68 0.75
C VAL A 122 -1.65 7.32 -0.38
N LEU A 123 -0.34 7.09 -0.38
CA LEU A 123 0.58 7.56 -1.40
C LEU A 123 0.64 6.52 -2.51
N ASP A 124 -0.13 6.74 -3.56
CA ASP A 124 -0.33 5.74 -4.62
C ASP A 124 -0.78 6.39 -5.94
N SER A 125 -1.41 5.63 -6.81
CA SER A 125 -1.92 6.03 -8.13
C SER A 125 -3.18 6.89 -8.09
N GLY A 126 -3.75 7.12 -6.90
CA GLY A 126 -5.00 7.82 -6.69
C GLY A 126 -6.15 6.89 -6.30
N ALA A 127 -7.27 7.47 -5.86
CA ALA A 127 -8.49 6.74 -5.51
C ALA A 127 -9.70 7.31 -6.26
N ILE A 128 -10.54 6.44 -6.83
CA ILE A 128 -11.75 6.88 -7.54
C ILE A 128 -12.79 7.46 -6.54
N PRO A 129 -13.20 8.73 -6.67
CA PRO A 129 -13.96 9.41 -5.62
C PRO A 129 -15.41 8.95 -5.48
N ASN A 130 -16.00 8.37 -6.52
CA ASN A 130 -17.39 7.93 -6.54
C ASN A 130 -17.57 6.44 -6.21
N HIS A 131 -16.52 5.73 -5.76
CA HIS A 131 -16.66 4.33 -5.35
C HIS A 131 -17.65 4.23 -4.17
N PRO A 132 -18.68 3.36 -4.23
CA PRO A 132 -19.66 3.22 -3.15
C PRO A 132 -19.02 2.99 -1.77
N ASP A 133 -17.98 2.17 -1.73
CA ASP A 133 -17.26 1.82 -0.50
C ASP A 133 -16.19 2.84 -0.07
N LEU A 134 -15.86 3.86 -0.87
CA LEU A 134 -14.84 4.86 -0.51
C LEU A 134 -15.40 6.27 -0.31
N LYS A 135 -16.49 6.63 -0.99
CA LYS A 135 -17.06 7.99 -0.98
C LYS A 135 -17.42 8.53 0.42
N GLY A 136 -17.59 7.65 1.40
CA GLY A 136 -17.91 8.01 2.79
C GLY A 136 -16.68 8.30 3.65
N SER A 137 -15.55 7.65 3.36
CA SER A 137 -14.29 7.79 4.10
C SER A 137 -13.28 8.71 3.40
N LEU A 138 -13.36 8.85 2.07
CA LEU A 138 -12.42 9.64 1.27
C LEU A 138 -12.65 11.15 1.43
N ASN A 139 -11.67 11.84 2.01
CA ASN A 139 -11.62 13.30 2.08
C ASN A 139 -11.03 13.86 0.78
N THR A 140 -11.89 14.39 -0.08
CA THR A 140 -11.51 14.97 -1.36
C THR A 140 -10.86 16.36 -1.26
N ASP A 141 -11.01 17.04 -0.12
CA ASP A 141 -10.46 18.38 0.10
C ASP A 141 -8.97 18.33 0.46
N LEU A 142 -8.54 17.29 1.19
CA LEU A 142 -7.14 17.05 1.54
C LEU A 142 -6.40 16.19 0.49
N SER A 143 -7.14 15.41 -0.31
CA SER A 143 -6.56 14.57 -1.35
C SER A 143 -5.97 15.41 -2.48
N LYS A 144 -4.78 15.04 -2.98
CA LYS A 144 -3.99 15.89 -3.88
C LYS A 144 -3.19 15.08 -4.92
N ASN A 145 -2.89 15.70 -6.05
CA ASN A 145 -1.90 15.23 -7.02
C ASN A 145 -0.53 15.90 -6.82
N PHE A 146 0.54 15.11 -6.82
CA PHE A 146 1.92 15.57 -6.69
C PHE A 146 2.71 15.52 -8.01
N THR A 147 2.21 14.88 -9.07
CA THR A 147 3.02 14.55 -10.25
C THR A 147 3.25 15.69 -11.24
N GLY A 148 2.62 16.84 -11.04
CA GLY A 148 2.69 17.97 -11.98
C GLY A 148 2.00 17.74 -13.34
N ASP A 149 1.41 16.56 -13.58
CA ASP A 149 0.73 16.22 -14.84
C ASP A 149 -0.66 16.88 -15.03
N GLY A 150 -1.08 17.69 -14.06
CA GLY A 150 -2.40 18.31 -14.00
C GLY A 150 -3.43 17.42 -13.30
N GLY A 151 -4.70 17.83 -13.35
CA GLY A 151 -5.79 17.09 -12.71
C GLY A 151 -5.74 17.09 -11.18
N ASP A 152 -6.56 16.24 -10.58
CA ASP A 152 -6.66 16.05 -9.12
C ASP A 152 -6.11 14.65 -8.72
N PHE A 153 -6.42 14.22 -7.50
CA PHE A 153 -6.02 12.93 -6.94
C PHE A 153 -6.65 11.71 -7.63
N THR A 154 -7.63 11.91 -8.50
CA THR A 154 -8.33 10.83 -9.20
C THR A 154 -7.32 10.06 -10.07
N PRO A 155 -7.34 8.70 -10.04
CA PRO A 155 -6.43 7.91 -10.83
C PRO A 155 -6.72 8.07 -12.32
N TRP A 156 -5.67 8.05 -13.15
CA TRP A 156 -5.82 8.22 -14.60
C TRP A 156 -5.31 7.04 -15.42
N TYR A 157 -4.52 6.14 -14.84
CA TYR A 157 -3.89 5.02 -15.55
C TYR A 157 -4.27 3.65 -14.97
N ASN A 158 -4.21 3.49 -13.64
CA ASN A 158 -4.46 2.21 -12.99
C ASN A 158 -5.27 2.37 -11.68
N ASP A 159 -5.76 1.24 -11.18
CA ASP A 159 -6.68 1.11 -10.02
C ASP A 159 -5.99 0.71 -8.71
N HIS A 160 -4.65 0.67 -8.68
CA HIS A 160 -3.88 0.15 -7.55
C HIS A 160 -4.17 0.91 -6.25
N GLY A 161 -4.18 2.24 -6.30
CA GLY A 161 -4.45 3.10 -5.14
C GLY A 161 -5.89 3.01 -4.68
N THR A 162 -6.83 2.77 -5.61
CA THR A 162 -8.23 2.47 -5.28
C THR A 162 -8.33 1.14 -4.53
N HIS A 163 -7.56 0.12 -4.93
CA HIS A 163 -7.52 -1.19 -4.26
C HIS A 163 -6.94 -1.08 -2.85
N VAL A 164 -5.81 -0.39 -2.71
CA VAL A 164 -5.17 -0.09 -1.42
C VAL A 164 -6.12 0.66 -0.49
N ALA A 165 -6.80 1.71 -0.98
CA ALA A 165 -7.77 2.47 -0.20
C ALA A 165 -8.92 1.61 0.35
N GLY A 166 -9.46 0.69 -0.44
CA GLY A 166 -10.53 -0.22 0.00
C GLY A 166 -10.11 -1.21 1.08
N ILE A 167 -8.84 -1.67 1.06
CA ILE A 167 -8.30 -2.55 2.11
C ILE A 167 -8.31 -1.82 3.45
N ILE A 168 -7.98 -0.52 3.43
CA ILE A 168 -7.94 0.32 4.62
C ILE A 168 -9.35 0.64 5.09
N ALA A 169 -10.16 1.35 4.27
CA ALA A 169 -11.40 1.96 4.75
C ALA A 169 -12.63 1.76 3.86
N GLY A 170 -12.73 0.60 3.20
CA GLY A 170 -13.97 0.20 2.53
C GLY A 170 -15.17 0.19 3.49
N ASP A 171 -16.26 0.85 3.10
CA ASP A 171 -17.49 1.01 3.89
C ASP A 171 -18.11 -0.34 4.25
N ASP A 172 -18.26 -0.60 5.56
CA ASP A 172 -18.88 -1.83 6.07
C ASP A 172 -20.35 -1.64 6.50
N THR A 173 -20.91 -0.44 6.30
CA THR A 173 -22.31 -0.09 6.63
C THR A 173 -23.28 -0.38 5.50
N ASN A 174 -22.78 -0.57 4.29
CA ASN A 174 -23.59 -0.94 3.15
C ASN A 174 -23.92 -2.45 3.14
N ASP A 175 -24.95 -2.80 2.38
CA ASP A 175 -25.40 -4.18 2.20
C ASP A 175 -24.70 -4.87 1.01
N GLU A 176 -23.82 -4.14 0.31
CA GLU A 176 -23.13 -4.55 -0.92
C GLU A 176 -21.64 -4.21 -0.87
N GLY A 177 -20.77 -5.00 -1.51
CA GLY A 177 -19.35 -4.66 -1.57
C GLY A 177 -18.48 -5.28 -0.46
N ILE A 178 -17.30 -4.68 -0.26
CA ILE A 178 -16.24 -5.17 0.64
C ILE A 178 -16.25 -4.42 1.96
N VAL A 179 -15.42 -4.86 2.92
CA VAL A 179 -15.16 -4.10 4.16
C VAL A 179 -13.67 -3.81 4.29
N GLY A 180 -13.35 -2.60 4.74
CA GLY A 180 -12.02 -2.19 5.14
C GLY A 180 -11.66 -2.68 6.54
N THR A 181 -10.38 -2.64 6.87
CA THR A 181 -9.89 -2.96 8.23
C THR A 181 -10.25 -1.83 9.21
N ALA A 182 -10.16 -0.56 8.80
CA ALA A 182 -10.50 0.64 9.56
C ALA A 182 -11.53 1.53 8.81
N PRO A 183 -12.79 1.09 8.65
CA PRO A 183 -13.80 1.77 7.83
C PRO A 183 -14.26 3.14 8.35
N GLY A 184 -13.90 3.50 9.59
CA GLY A 184 -14.22 4.78 10.22
C GLY A 184 -13.11 5.83 10.12
N THR A 185 -11.94 5.49 9.56
CA THR A 185 -10.86 6.45 9.35
C THR A 185 -11.17 7.39 8.17
N GLU A 186 -10.66 8.61 8.24
CA GLU A 186 -10.65 9.54 7.11
C GLU A 186 -9.51 9.18 6.15
N LEU A 187 -9.85 8.78 4.92
CA LEU A 187 -8.87 8.48 3.89
C LEU A 187 -8.47 9.74 3.11
N VAL A 188 -7.18 9.89 2.84
CA VAL A 188 -6.62 10.94 1.98
C VAL A 188 -5.80 10.30 0.86
N ALA A 189 -6.23 10.47 -0.39
CA ALA A 189 -5.53 9.96 -1.56
C ALA A 189 -4.46 10.97 -2.02
N LEU A 190 -3.19 10.57 -1.97
CA LEU A 190 -2.06 11.35 -2.44
C LEU A 190 -1.53 10.70 -3.71
N ARG A 191 -1.91 11.25 -4.87
CA ARG A 191 -1.51 10.70 -6.17
C ARG A 191 -0.07 11.07 -6.49
N VAL A 192 0.77 10.04 -6.63
CA VAL A 192 2.21 10.16 -6.97
C VAL A 192 2.58 9.47 -8.29
N PHE A 193 1.60 8.82 -8.96
CA PHE A 193 1.82 8.18 -10.25
C PHE A 193 1.33 9.03 -11.42
N THR A 194 2.20 9.17 -12.42
CA THR A 194 1.88 9.65 -13.75
C THR A 194 2.01 8.48 -14.75
N GLY A 195 0.90 7.81 -15.01
CA GLY A 195 0.87 6.67 -15.90
C GLY A 195 1.44 5.44 -15.18
N PRO A 196 2.35 4.69 -15.82
CA PRO A 196 3.12 3.66 -15.14
C PRO A 196 4.31 4.22 -14.35
N PHE A 197 4.50 5.55 -14.32
CA PHE A 197 5.69 6.17 -13.74
C PHE A 197 5.40 6.86 -12.41
N ALA A 198 6.42 6.94 -11.54
CA ALA A 198 6.44 7.76 -10.34
C ALA A 198 7.86 8.33 -10.15
N PHE A 199 7.99 9.47 -9.47
CA PHE A 199 9.29 10.04 -9.11
C PHE A 199 9.45 10.05 -7.60
N PHE A 200 10.66 9.76 -7.10
CA PHE A 200 10.92 9.86 -5.66
C PHE A 200 10.69 11.26 -5.12
N GLY A 201 11.00 12.31 -5.88
CA GLY A 201 10.66 13.68 -5.45
C GLY A 201 9.16 13.91 -5.22
N ASP A 202 8.26 13.26 -5.98
CA ASP A 202 6.81 13.34 -5.77
C ASP A 202 6.40 12.55 -4.53
N ILE A 203 7.01 11.39 -4.33
CA ILE A 203 6.79 10.52 -3.17
C ILE A 203 7.24 11.24 -1.89
N ILE A 204 8.42 11.85 -1.87
CA ILE A 204 8.96 12.62 -0.74
C ILE A 204 8.06 13.83 -0.43
N ALA A 205 7.59 14.55 -1.46
CA ALA A 205 6.64 15.64 -1.27
C ALA A 205 5.32 15.15 -0.64
N ALA A 206 4.82 13.98 -1.07
CA ALA A 206 3.63 13.38 -0.49
C ALA A 206 3.84 12.85 0.93
N MET A 207 5.03 12.30 1.26
CA MET A 207 5.41 11.89 2.62
C MET A 207 5.39 13.09 3.55
N THR A 208 6.00 14.20 3.12
CA THR A 208 6.06 15.46 3.86
C THR A 208 4.65 16.02 4.08
N TYR A 209 3.83 16.03 3.03
CA TYR A 209 2.44 16.51 3.13
C TYR A 209 1.57 15.63 4.04
N ALA A 210 1.81 14.31 4.10
CA ALA A 210 1.11 13.46 5.07
C ALA A 210 1.38 13.89 6.51
N GLY A 211 2.61 14.35 6.81
CA GLY A 211 2.95 15.02 8.06
C GLY A 211 2.28 16.39 8.21
N ASP A 212 2.26 17.23 7.17
CA ASP A 212 1.64 18.56 7.21
C ASP A 212 0.13 18.51 7.51
N ILE A 213 -0.55 17.45 7.07
CA ILE A 213 -1.96 17.21 7.37
C ILE A 213 -2.15 16.39 8.64
N GLU A 214 -1.10 16.14 9.44
CA GLU A 214 -1.15 15.36 10.68
C GLU A 214 -1.91 14.04 10.47
N ALA A 215 -1.64 13.33 9.36
CA ALA A 215 -2.20 11.99 9.18
C ALA A 215 -1.65 11.08 10.29
N ASP A 216 -2.47 10.22 10.87
CA ASP A 216 -2.01 9.31 11.92
C ASP A 216 -1.14 8.18 11.35
N ALA A 217 -1.44 7.76 10.12
CA ALA A 217 -0.62 6.82 9.38
C ALA A 217 -0.64 7.13 7.87
N ALA A 218 0.43 6.75 7.19
CA ALA A 218 0.57 6.90 5.75
C ALA A 218 1.05 5.59 5.11
N ASN A 219 0.28 5.10 4.14
CA ASN A 219 0.58 3.87 3.42
C ASN A 219 1.33 4.16 2.12
N MET A 220 2.43 3.45 1.92
CA MET A 220 3.24 3.45 0.70
C MET A 220 3.31 2.03 0.13
N SER A 221 2.34 1.68 -0.71
CA SER A 221 2.30 0.40 -1.41
C SER A 221 3.16 0.40 -2.68
N LEU A 222 4.34 1.02 -2.59
CA LEU A 222 5.27 1.28 -3.67
C LEU A 222 6.71 1.19 -3.15
N GLY A 223 7.65 1.00 -4.06
CA GLY A 223 9.08 0.97 -3.76
C GLY A 223 9.88 0.52 -4.96
N VAL A 224 11.21 0.57 -4.85
CA VAL A 224 12.13 0.05 -5.85
C VAL A 224 13.17 -0.85 -5.19
N TYR A 225 13.43 -1.97 -5.85
CA TYR A 225 14.57 -2.84 -5.60
C TYR A 225 15.02 -3.48 -6.92
N PRO A 226 16.33 -3.72 -7.13
CA PRO A 226 17.45 -3.20 -6.36
C PRO A 226 17.79 -1.76 -6.79
N LEU A 227 18.05 -0.88 -5.81
CA LEU A 227 18.68 0.42 -6.06
C LEU A 227 20.14 0.38 -5.61
N PRO A 228 21.13 0.85 -6.40
CA PRO A 228 22.52 0.82 -5.95
C PRO A 228 22.77 1.65 -4.68
N ASP A 229 23.42 1.07 -3.68
CA ASP A 229 23.89 1.81 -2.50
C ASP A 229 25.21 2.53 -2.84
N ASN A 230 25.09 3.74 -3.38
CA ASN A 230 26.24 4.51 -3.83
C ASN A 230 26.03 6.02 -3.61
N LYS A 231 27.09 6.79 -3.85
CA LYS A 231 27.09 8.26 -3.66
C LYS A 231 26.02 9.02 -4.45
N GLU A 232 25.54 8.47 -5.57
CA GLU A 232 24.51 9.13 -6.39
C GLU A 232 23.14 9.03 -5.72
N ASN A 233 22.89 7.95 -4.97
CA ASN A 233 21.62 7.70 -4.27
C ASN A 233 21.64 8.09 -2.78
N GLN A 234 22.79 8.47 -2.20
CA GLN A 234 22.85 8.87 -0.79
C GLN A 234 21.92 10.05 -0.48
N LEU A 235 21.96 11.14 -1.27
CA LEU A 235 21.06 12.27 -1.03
C LEU A 235 19.58 11.87 -1.17
N LEU A 236 19.25 10.92 -2.06
CA LEU A 236 17.89 10.40 -2.16
C LEU A 236 17.48 9.68 -0.86
N LYS A 237 18.35 8.80 -0.34
CA LYS A 237 18.12 8.11 0.94
C LYS A 237 17.97 9.12 2.08
N ASP A 238 18.91 10.05 2.22
CA ASP A 238 18.86 11.12 3.23
C ASP A 238 17.58 11.96 3.10
N SER A 239 17.11 12.23 1.88
CA SER A 239 15.87 13.00 1.64
C SER A 239 14.62 12.24 2.06
N ILE A 240 14.58 10.91 1.86
CA ILE A 240 13.49 10.06 2.35
C ILE A 240 13.50 10.05 3.88
N GLU A 241 14.66 9.85 4.50
CA GLU A 241 14.81 9.85 5.97
C GLU A 241 14.42 11.19 6.59
N ARG A 242 14.80 12.33 5.98
CA ARG A 242 14.34 13.66 6.45
C ARG A 242 12.81 13.80 6.37
N ALA A 243 12.17 13.26 5.34
CA ALA A 243 10.71 13.31 5.20
C ALA A 243 10.00 12.38 6.19
N THR A 244 10.52 11.19 6.44
CA THR A 244 9.94 10.24 7.39
C THR A 244 10.16 10.71 8.83
N ASP A 245 11.31 11.29 9.16
CA ASP A 245 11.58 11.95 10.44
C ASP A 245 10.62 13.12 10.69
N TYR A 246 10.42 13.98 9.67
CA TYR A 246 9.48 15.08 9.77
C TYR A 246 8.06 14.58 9.99
N ALA A 247 7.60 13.60 9.20
CA ALA A 247 6.26 13.04 9.36
C ALA A 247 6.06 12.39 10.74
N ALA A 248 7.05 11.63 11.23
CA ALA A 248 7.02 11.08 12.58
C ALA A 248 6.94 12.18 13.65
N SER A 249 7.65 13.30 13.46
CA SER A 249 7.58 14.47 14.36
C SER A 249 6.20 15.16 14.37
N GLN A 250 5.44 15.03 13.29
CA GLN A 250 4.05 15.51 13.18
C GLN A 250 3.01 14.47 13.63
N GLY A 251 3.45 13.29 14.08
CA GLY A 251 2.55 12.24 14.57
C GLY A 251 2.09 11.24 13.51
N THR A 252 2.75 11.16 12.36
CA THR A 252 2.44 10.23 11.27
C THR A 252 3.34 9.00 11.29
N LEU A 253 2.76 7.79 11.36
CA LEU A 253 3.48 6.54 11.12
C LEU A 253 3.56 6.22 9.62
N MET A 254 4.78 6.06 9.09
CA MET A 254 5.02 5.65 7.70
C MET A 254 5.07 4.12 7.59
N VAL A 255 4.28 3.55 6.68
CA VAL A 255 4.21 2.09 6.46
C VAL A 255 4.44 1.80 4.98
N ALA A 256 5.40 0.91 4.66
CA ALA A 256 5.77 0.59 3.29
C ALA A 256 5.72 -0.91 2.99
N ALA A 257 5.41 -1.24 1.73
CA ALA A 257 5.52 -2.59 1.21
C ALA A 257 7.00 -3.00 1.04
N ALA A 258 7.35 -4.22 1.46
CA ALA A 258 8.74 -4.70 1.39
C ALA A 258 9.28 -5.00 -0.03
N GLY A 259 8.40 -5.07 -1.04
CA GLY A 259 8.74 -5.45 -2.41
C GLY A 259 8.38 -6.91 -2.76
N ASN A 260 8.45 -7.27 -4.05
CA ASN A 260 7.86 -8.49 -4.61
C ASN A 260 8.86 -9.34 -5.44
N ASP A 261 10.15 -9.26 -5.13
CA ASP A 261 11.22 -9.93 -5.89
C ASP A 261 11.64 -11.29 -5.30
N GLY A 262 11.08 -11.68 -4.14
CA GLY A 262 11.39 -12.94 -3.46
C GLY A 262 12.83 -13.01 -2.94
N VAL A 263 13.43 -11.87 -2.60
CA VAL A 263 14.84 -11.79 -2.19
C VAL A 263 15.04 -11.58 -0.69
N ASN A 264 16.23 -11.94 -0.21
CA ASN A 264 16.67 -11.66 1.16
C ASN A 264 17.42 -10.32 1.22
N LEU A 265 16.76 -9.28 1.74
CA LEU A 265 17.30 -7.93 1.87
C LEU A 265 18.48 -7.87 2.85
N ASP A 266 18.51 -8.72 3.90
CA ASP A 266 19.66 -8.78 4.84
C ASP A 266 21.00 -9.16 4.18
N THR A 267 21.00 -9.68 2.94
CA THR A 267 22.17 -10.29 2.30
C THR A 267 22.32 -9.94 0.81
N ASP A 268 21.70 -8.87 0.36
CA ASP A 268 21.64 -8.47 -1.06
C ASP A 268 22.85 -7.62 -1.53
N GLY A 269 23.72 -7.20 -0.60
CA GLY A 269 25.03 -6.62 -0.89
C GLY A 269 25.03 -5.10 -0.81
N ASP A 270 25.49 -4.43 -1.87
CA ASP A 270 25.58 -2.97 -1.95
C ASP A 270 24.35 -2.39 -2.68
N VAL A 271 23.15 -2.83 -2.28
CA VAL A 271 21.88 -2.35 -2.83
C VAL A 271 20.92 -1.98 -1.70
N LEU A 272 19.89 -1.21 -2.05
CA LEU A 272 18.85 -0.73 -1.16
C LEU A 272 17.49 -1.11 -1.74
N SER A 273 16.53 -1.35 -0.85
CA SER A 273 15.10 -1.40 -1.09
C SER A 273 14.45 -0.18 -0.43
N LEU A 274 14.05 0.80 -1.25
CA LEU A 274 13.48 2.06 -0.77
C LEU A 274 12.01 2.20 -1.20
N PRO A 275 11.14 2.78 -0.35
CA PRO A 275 11.46 3.42 0.93
C PRO A 275 11.40 2.47 2.14
N ASN A 276 11.14 1.17 1.99
CA ASN A 276 10.85 0.29 3.13
C ASN A 276 12.04 0.08 4.08
N GLU A 277 13.28 0.21 3.63
CA GLU A 277 14.48 0.16 4.49
C GLU A 277 14.95 1.53 4.99
N ALA A 278 14.18 2.61 4.75
CA ALA A 278 14.50 3.91 5.31
C ALA A 278 14.11 4.00 6.80
N ASP A 279 14.85 4.80 7.57
CA ASP A 279 14.53 5.05 8.97
C ASP A 279 13.12 5.62 9.13
N ASN A 280 12.47 5.29 10.25
CA ASN A 280 11.08 5.65 10.57
C ASN A 280 10.02 5.15 9.58
N VAL A 281 10.37 4.20 8.71
CA VAL A 281 9.39 3.42 7.92
C VAL A 281 9.18 2.06 8.57
N MET A 282 7.93 1.62 8.62
CA MET A 282 7.55 0.26 9.01
C MET A 282 7.43 -0.61 7.75
N SER A 283 8.32 -1.58 7.61
CA SER A 283 8.46 -2.48 6.46
C SER A 283 7.57 -3.71 6.59
N VAL A 284 6.70 -3.95 5.59
CA VAL A 284 5.66 -4.99 5.63
C VAL A 284 5.84 -6.04 4.54
N SER A 285 6.06 -7.28 4.95
CA SER A 285 6.07 -8.46 4.07
C SER A 285 4.68 -9.07 3.87
N ALA A 286 4.52 -9.92 2.86
CA ALA A 286 3.24 -10.51 2.48
C ALA A 286 3.12 -12.00 2.85
N THR A 287 1.94 -12.37 3.33
CA THR A 287 1.49 -13.76 3.49
C THR A 287 0.16 -13.99 2.77
N GLY A 288 -0.19 -15.25 2.52
CA GLY A 288 -1.53 -15.60 2.04
C GLY A 288 -1.79 -17.11 1.96
N PRO A 289 -3.05 -17.52 1.88
CA PRO A 289 -3.45 -18.91 1.84
C PRO A 289 -3.30 -19.50 0.43
N VAL A 290 -3.33 -20.81 0.35
CA VAL A 290 -3.58 -21.54 -0.90
C VAL A 290 -4.81 -22.43 -0.70
N GLY A 291 -5.76 -22.37 -1.64
CA GLY A 291 -6.99 -23.17 -1.63
C GLY A 291 -8.18 -22.52 -0.92
N TYR A 292 -8.21 -21.20 -0.75
CA TYR A 292 -9.36 -20.52 -0.16
C TYR A 292 -10.55 -20.51 -1.11
N ARG A 293 -11.61 -21.22 -0.73
CA ARG A 293 -12.85 -21.39 -1.51
C ARG A 293 -12.69 -22.16 -2.83
N TRP A 294 -11.57 -22.85 -3.04
CA TRP A 294 -11.40 -23.75 -4.18
C TRP A 294 -10.59 -24.99 -3.79
N ASP A 295 -10.76 -26.08 -4.55
CA ASP A 295 -10.11 -27.36 -4.31
C ASP A 295 -8.87 -27.49 -5.21
N ASP A 296 -7.72 -27.05 -4.69
CA ASP A 296 -6.42 -27.07 -5.38
C ASP A 296 -5.92 -28.50 -5.65
N LYS A 297 -6.09 -29.39 -4.66
CA LYS A 297 -5.78 -30.83 -4.79
C LYS A 297 -6.78 -31.64 -5.63
N GLY A 298 -7.85 -31.00 -6.10
CA GLY A 298 -8.95 -31.65 -6.80
C GLY A 298 -9.04 -31.24 -8.26
N ASN A 299 -10.19 -30.72 -8.65
CA ASN A 299 -10.47 -30.24 -10.00
C ASN A 299 -10.82 -28.75 -10.04
N GLY A 300 -10.34 -27.96 -9.06
CA GLY A 300 -10.63 -26.53 -8.96
C GLY A 300 -12.05 -26.20 -8.48
N LYS A 301 -12.77 -27.16 -7.89
CA LYS A 301 -14.18 -26.99 -7.51
C LYS A 301 -14.34 -25.96 -6.40
N PHE A 302 -15.27 -25.03 -6.63
CA PHE A 302 -15.63 -24.00 -5.66
C PHE A 302 -16.22 -24.54 -4.35
N ILE A 303 -15.81 -23.97 -3.22
CA ILE A 303 -16.30 -24.27 -1.87
C ILE A 303 -17.22 -23.13 -1.41
N ARG A 304 -18.52 -23.37 -1.44
CA ARG A 304 -19.55 -22.35 -1.12
C ARG A 304 -19.51 -21.86 0.32
N ASN A 305 -19.25 -22.72 1.30
CA ASN A 305 -19.23 -22.31 2.70
C ASN A 305 -17.86 -21.72 3.06
N TYR A 306 -17.79 -20.38 3.13
CA TYR A 306 -16.56 -19.65 3.40
C TYR A 306 -15.92 -20.02 4.74
N ARG A 307 -16.71 -20.35 5.78
CA ARG A 307 -16.16 -20.83 7.07
C ARG A 307 -15.51 -22.20 6.96
N ALA A 308 -16.07 -23.07 6.11
CA ALA A 308 -15.51 -24.39 5.88
C ALA A 308 -14.25 -24.34 4.98
N ALA A 309 -14.05 -23.26 4.22
CA ALA A 309 -12.89 -23.09 3.35
C ALA A 309 -11.58 -23.05 4.15
N PHE A 310 -11.56 -22.40 5.32
CA PHE A 310 -10.38 -22.38 6.19
C PHE A 310 -9.91 -23.77 6.65
N ASN A 311 -10.82 -24.74 6.77
CA ASN A 311 -10.47 -26.12 7.16
C ASN A 311 -9.92 -26.96 5.99
N LYS A 312 -9.88 -26.39 4.79
CA LYS A 312 -9.50 -27.05 3.54
C LYS A 312 -8.32 -26.38 2.85
N LEU A 313 -7.72 -25.39 3.50
CA LEU A 313 -6.54 -24.72 2.98
C LEU A 313 -5.38 -25.70 2.89
N ASP A 314 -4.62 -25.58 1.81
CA ASP A 314 -3.37 -26.29 1.63
C ASP A 314 -2.22 -25.53 2.29
N GLU A 315 -2.28 -24.19 2.25
CA GLU A 315 -1.40 -23.30 2.99
C GLU A 315 -2.21 -22.36 3.90
N SER A 316 -1.73 -22.19 5.15
CA SER A 316 -2.32 -21.26 6.12
C SER A 316 -2.23 -19.82 5.61
N PRO A 317 -3.16 -18.92 5.99
CA PRO A 317 -3.09 -17.48 5.66
C PRO A 317 -1.78 -16.79 6.07
N THR A 318 -1.03 -17.37 6.99
CA THR A 318 0.24 -16.84 7.51
C THR A 318 1.48 -17.40 6.80
N VAL A 319 1.32 -18.25 5.79
CA VAL A 319 2.47 -18.72 5.00
C VAL A 319 3.02 -17.55 4.17
N PRO A 320 4.33 -17.27 4.22
CA PRO A 320 4.95 -16.23 3.39
C PRO A 320 4.65 -16.44 1.91
N ALA A 321 4.22 -15.38 1.24
CA ALA A 321 3.97 -15.45 -0.19
C ALA A 321 5.31 -15.63 -0.95
N PRO A 322 5.37 -16.43 -2.03
CA PRO A 322 6.63 -16.76 -2.70
C PRO A 322 7.33 -15.55 -3.31
N TYR A 323 6.60 -14.47 -3.59
CA TYR A 323 7.12 -13.24 -4.14
C TYR A 323 7.64 -12.27 -3.08
N THR A 324 7.32 -12.43 -1.79
CA THR A 324 7.64 -11.39 -0.79
C THR A 324 9.14 -11.26 -0.63
N ASN A 325 9.65 -10.02 -0.67
CA ASN A 325 10.97 -9.74 -0.11
C ASN A 325 10.93 -10.03 1.39
N TYR A 326 12.10 -10.39 1.93
CA TYR A 326 12.25 -10.86 3.29
C TYR A 326 13.63 -10.49 3.86
N GLY A 327 13.80 -10.59 5.16
CA GLY A 327 14.99 -10.23 5.91
C GLY A 327 14.61 -9.98 7.37
N SER A 328 15.31 -10.58 8.33
CA SER A 328 14.99 -10.38 9.75
C SER A 328 15.37 -8.98 10.25
N ASP A 329 16.30 -8.32 9.58
CA ASP A 329 16.67 -6.93 9.91
C ASP A 329 15.86 -5.94 9.06
N ALA A 330 15.42 -6.34 7.86
CA ALA A 330 14.69 -5.50 6.91
C ALA A 330 13.15 -5.52 7.04
N ILE A 331 12.56 -6.51 7.72
CA ILE A 331 11.11 -6.67 7.89
C ILE A 331 10.71 -6.46 9.34
N ASP A 332 9.78 -5.54 9.59
CA ASP A 332 9.26 -5.27 10.93
C ASP A 332 8.12 -6.21 11.31
N ILE A 333 7.19 -6.42 10.37
CA ILE A 333 6.00 -7.25 10.55
C ILE A 333 5.53 -7.83 9.23
N SER A 334 4.78 -8.93 9.28
CA SER A 334 4.08 -9.48 8.11
C SER A 334 2.57 -9.27 8.19
N ALA A 335 1.92 -9.14 7.03
CA ALA A 335 0.48 -9.05 6.92
C ALA A 335 -0.06 -9.77 5.67
N HIS A 336 -1.38 -9.90 5.61
CA HIS A 336 -2.09 -10.58 4.52
C HIS A 336 -2.00 -9.78 3.21
N GLY A 337 -1.14 -10.24 2.28
CA GLY A 337 -0.95 -9.67 0.94
C GLY A 337 -1.48 -10.55 -0.18
N GLY A 338 -1.94 -11.77 0.14
CA GLY A 338 -2.40 -12.76 -0.84
C GLY A 338 -1.30 -13.71 -1.28
N ASN A 339 -1.71 -14.86 -1.77
CA ASN A 339 -0.85 -15.83 -2.40
C ASN A 339 -1.58 -16.36 -3.65
N TYR A 340 -0.94 -17.20 -4.44
CA TYR A 340 -1.61 -17.91 -5.52
C TYR A 340 -0.78 -19.14 -5.89
N ASP A 341 -1.47 -20.24 -6.20
CA ASP A 341 -0.80 -21.38 -6.81
C ASP A 341 -0.34 -21.01 -8.23
N THR A 342 0.99 -21.01 -8.41
CA THR A 342 1.62 -20.71 -9.70
C THR A 342 1.30 -21.74 -10.78
N GLU A 343 0.97 -22.99 -10.41
CA GLU A 343 0.61 -24.05 -11.35
C GLU A 343 -0.83 -23.90 -11.85
N ALA A 344 -1.74 -23.41 -11.00
CA ALA A 344 -3.13 -23.12 -11.36
C ALA A 344 -3.31 -21.82 -12.19
N LYS A 345 -2.28 -20.99 -12.32
CA LYS A 345 -2.34 -19.73 -13.09
C LYS A 345 -2.70 -19.99 -14.56
N GLY A 346 -3.73 -19.29 -15.06
CA GLY A 346 -4.20 -19.41 -16.44
C GLY A 346 -5.08 -20.63 -16.70
N THR A 347 -5.44 -21.39 -15.67
CA THR A 347 -6.49 -22.42 -15.74
C THR A 347 -7.87 -21.84 -15.43
N ASP A 348 -8.93 -22.61 -15.67
CA ASP A 348 -10.31 -22.29 -15.25
C ASP A 348 -10.54 -22.50 -13.74
N ALA A 349 -9.47 -22.76 -12.97
CA ALA A 349 -9.55 -22.92 -11.52
C ALA A 349 -9.78 -21.57 -10.83
N ASN A 350 -10.33 -21.64 -9.62
CA ASN A 350 -10.75 -20.48 -8.84
C ASN A 350 -9.61 -19.90 -7.96
N TRP A 351 -8.38 -19.92 -8.47
CA TRP A 351 -7.16 -19.56 -7.73
C TRP A 351 -7.11 -18.09 -7.29
N GLN A 352 -7.86 -17.20 -7.96
CA GLN A 352 -7.96 -15.78 -7.59
C GLN A 352 -8.51 -15.54 -6.18
N TYR A 353 -9.24 -16.51 -5.59
CA TYR A 353 -9.74 -16.39 -4.23
C TYR A 353 -8.65 -16.44 -3.15
N ASP A 354 -7.42 -16.83 -3.51
CA ASP A 354 -6.24 -16.79 -2.63
C ASP A 354 -5.64 -15.38 -2.54
N MET A 355 -6.03 -14.48 -3.45
CA MET A 355 -5.61 -13.08 -3.51
C MET A 355 -6.49 -12.19 -2.64
N VAL A 356 -6.15 -10.90 -2.53
CA VAL A 356 -6.92 -9.93 -1.73
C VAL A 356 -7.97 -9.25 -2.59
N LEU A 357 -9.24 -9.37 -2.20
CA LEU A 357 -10.36 -8.67 -2.82
C LEU A 357 -10.50 -7.25 -2.23
N SER A 358 -10.58 -6.25 -3.10
CA SER A 358 -10.83 -4.87 -2.71
C SER A 358 -11.49 -4.08 -3.85
N THR A 359 -11.72 -2.80 -3.60
CA THR A 359 -12.30 -1.83 -4.55
C THR A 359 -11.37 -1.59 -5.74
N VAL A 360 -11.91 -1.51 -6.95
CA VAL A 360 -11.19 -1.13 -8.18
C VAL A 360 -12.09 -0.25 -9.05
N PHE A 361 -11.66 0.03 -10.27
CA PHE A 361 -12.54 0.56 -11.29
C PHE A 361 -12.28 -0.08 -12.64
N GLU A 362 -13.28 -0.06 -13.49
CA GLU A 362 -13.20 -0.44 -14.90
C GLU A 362 -13.43 0.79 -15.77
N TRP A 363 -12.90 0.76 -16.99
CA TRP A 363 -13.18 1.79 -17.99
C TRP A 363 -14.45 1.42 -18.75
N GLY A 364 -15.47 2.27 -18.67
CA GLY A 364 -16.68 2.16 -19.47
C GLY A 364 -16.42 2.50 -20.94
N ASP A 365 -17.39 2.14 -21.81
CA ASP A 365 -17.33 2.41 -23.26
C ASP A 365 -17.21 3.91 -23.62
N ASP A 366 -17.52 4.80 -22.67
CA ASP A 366 -17.43 6.26 -22.80
C ASP A 366 -16.21 6.85 -22.07
N ASP A 367 -15.19 6.04 -21.81
CA ASP A 367 -13.99 6.37 -21.03
C ASP A 367 -14.30 6.83 -19.59
N SER A 368 -15.50 6.57 -19.07
CA SER A 368 -15.83 6.84 -17.67
C SER A 368 -15.24 5.76 -16.76
N MET A 369 -14.81 6.16 -15.57
CA MET A 369 -14.40 5.20 -14.55
C MET A 369 -15.64 4.68 -13.81
N VAL A 370 -15.83 3.36 -13.87
CA VAL A 370 -16.96 2.65 -13.25
C VAL A 370 -16.44 1.91 -12.02
N PRO A 371 -16.94 2.21 -10.80
CA PRO A 371 -16.60 1.45 -9.60
C PRO A 371 -16.83 -0.05 -9.76
N SER A 372 -15.85 -0.86 -9.34
CA SER A 372 -15.89 -2.33 -9.44
C SER A 372 -15.07 -2.95 -8.28
N TYR A 373 -14.95 -4.28 -8.23
CA TYR A 373 -14.19 -4.98 -7.19
C TYR A 373 -13.25 -6.02 -7.80
N GLY A 374 -11.98 -6.02 -7.42
CA GLY A 374 -10.96 -6.83 -8.07
C GLY A 374 -10.00 -7.52 -7.11
N TRP A 375 -9.31 -8.52 -7.63
CA TRP A 375 -8.38 -9.36 -6.88
C TRP A 375 -6.94 -8.97 -7.20
N LYS A 376 -6.15 -8.65 -6.16
CA LYS A 376 -4.72 -8.33 -6.28
C LYS A 376 -3.89 -9.06 -5.23
N SER A 377 -2.64 -9.35 -5.55
CA SER A 377 -1.67 -9.93 -4.63
C SER A 377 -0.38 -9.13 -4.63
N GLY A 378 0.21 -8.92 -3.46
CA GLY A 378 1.49 -8.24 -3.31
C GLY A 378 1.73 -7.76 -1.89
N THR A 379 2.96 -7.39 -1.57
CA THR A 379 3.27 -6.61 -0.36
C THR A 379 2.50 -5.29 -0.32
N SER A 380 2.14 -4.75 -1.50
CA SER A 380 1.22 -3.64 -1.68
C SER A 380 -0.19 -3.85 -1.10
N MET A 381 -0.63 -5.09 -0.92
CA MET A 381 -1.91 -5.43 -0.27
C MET A 381 -1.73 -5.76 1.22
N ALA A 382 -0.51 -6.07 1.66
CA ALA A 382 -0.17 -6.33 3.06
C ALA A 382 0.04 -5.02 3.85
N ALA A 383 0.82 -4.08 3.32
CA ALA A 383 1.07 -2.76 3.93
C ALA A 383 -0.21 -2.00 4.36
N PRO A 384 -1.29 -1.94 3.55
CA PRO A 384 -2.52 -1.26 3.97
C PRO A 384 -3.25 -1.95 5.13
N GLN A 385 -3.03 -3.26 5.36
CA GLN A 385 -3.59 -3.93 6.54
C GLN A 385 -2.94 -3.40 7.82
N VAL A 386 -1.61 -3.24 7.81
CA VAL A 386 -0.83 -2.69 8.94
C VAL A 386 -1.15 -1.21 9.14
N THR A 387 -1.23 -0.43 8.06
CA THR A 387 -1.63 0.99 8.13
C THR A 387 -3.01 1.16 8.76
N ALA A 388 -3.98 0.30 8.38
CA ALA A 388 -5.30 0.31 8.99
C ALA A 388 -5.29 -0.14 10.45
N ALA A 389 -4.43 -1.09 10.82
CA ALA A 389 -4.24 -1.47 12.22
C ALA A 389 -3.68 -0.31 13.06
N ALA A 390 -2.74 0.47 12.53
CA ALA A 390 -2.24 1.67 13.17
C ALA A 390 -3.37 2.69 13.45
N ALA A 391 -4.27 2.90 12.46
CA ALA A 391 -5.45 3.75 12.63
C ALA A 391 -6.42 3.22 13.72
N LEU A 392 -6.65 1.91 13.78
CA LEU A 392 -7.47 1.31 14.84
C LEU A 392 -6.84 1.51 16.23
N VAL A 393 -5.52 1.29 16.34
CA VAL A 393 -4.77 1.47 17.60
C VAL A 393 -4.77 2.93 18.03
N LYS A 394 -4.56 3.87 17.11
CA LYS A 394 -4.61 5.32 17.37
C LYS A 394 -6.01 5.79 17.76
N SER A 395 -7.06 5.26 17.14
CA SER A 395 -8.44 5.57 17.52
C SER A 395 -8.74 5.14 18.97
N ALA A 396 -8.23 3.97 19.37
CA ALA A 396 -8.33 3.49 20.74
C ALA A 396 -7.40 4.24 21.73
N ASN A 397 -6.30 4.82 21.25
CA ASN A 397 -5.27 5.51 22.03
C ASN A 397 -4.91 6.86 21.38
N PRO A 398 -5.78 7.90 21.49
CA PRO A 398 -5.63 9.14 20.71
C PRO A 398 -4.32 9.91 20.96
N ASP A 399 -3.71 9.73 22.13
CA ASP A 399 -2.47 10.42 22.51
C ASP A 399 -1.20 9.64 22.10
N ALA A 400 -1.34 8.42 21.58
CA ALA A 400 -0.20 7.58 21.20
C ALA A 400 0.60 8.20 20.05
N THR A 401 1.92 8.19 20.21
CA THR A 401 2.89 8.61 19.17
C THR A 401 3.07 7.51 18.11
N PRO A 402 3.58 7.85 16.91
CA PRO A 402 3.92 6.85 15.88
C PRO A 402 4.82 5.73 16.39
N ALA A 403 5.81 6.06 17.24
CA ALA A 403 6.70 5.07 17.84
C ALA A 403 5.96 4.12 18.78
N GLU A 404 5.10 4.64 19.66
CA GLU A 404 4.27 3.81 20.54
C GLU A 404 3.30 2.92 19.76
N ILE A 405 2.73 3.42 18.65
CA ILE A 405 1.88 2.60 17.78
C ILE A 405 2.69 1.49 17.11
N ARG A 406 3.87 1.79 16.56
CA ARG A 406 4.77 0.79 15.96
C ARG A 406 5.14 -0.28 16.98
N ASP A 407 5.66 0.11 18.13
CA ASP A 407 6.07 -0.80 19.21
C ASP A 407 4.90 -1.68 19.67
N HIS A 408 3.70 -1.11 19.76
CA HIS A 408 2.50 -1.86 20.14
C HIS A 408 2.08 -2.88 19.07
N LEU A 409 2.11 -2.52 17.79
CA LEU A 409 1.81 -3.44 16.70
C LEU A 409 2.84 -4.58 16.61
N GLU A 410 4.12 -4.28 16.80
CA GLU A 410 5.20 -5.27 16.81
C GLU A 410 5.10 -6.21 18.01
N SER A 411 4.90 -5.67 19.22
CA SER A 411 4.86 -6.47 20.45
C SER A 411 3.60 -7.34 20.59
N THR A 412 2.50 -6.94 19.96
CA THR A 412 1.26 -7.73 19.91
C THR A 412 1.18 -8.65 18.69
N ALA A 413 2.17 -8.58 17.78
CA ALA A 413 2.23 -9.45 16.61
C ALA A 413 2.33 -10.93 17.05
N ARG A 414 1.61 -11.79 16.33
CA ARG A 414 1.59 -13.22 16.62
C ARG A 414 2.85 -13.89 16.09
N ASP A 415 3.58 -14.58 16.97
CA ASP A 415 4.68 -15.47 16.56
C ASP A 415 4.14 -16.65 15.75
N VAL A 416 4.49 -16.67 14.46
CA VAL A 416 4.19 -17.75 13.51
C VAL A 416 5.45 -18.45 13.00
N GLY A 417 6.59 -18.22 13.67
CA GLY A 417 7.92 -18.71 13.29
C GLY A 417 8.56 -17.92 12.16
N SER A 418 9.76 -18.36 11.71
CA SER A 418 10.48 -17.82 10.54
C SER A 418 10.66 -16.29 10.54
N ALA A 419 11.28 -15.74 11.59
CA ALA A 419 11.49 -14.30 11.78
C ALA A 419 11.97 -13.55 10.52
N LYS A 420 12.79 -14.17 9.66
CA LYS A 420 13.20 -13.57 8.39
C LYS A 420 12.04 -13.13 7.48
N TYR A 421 10.87 -13.76 7.55
CA TYR A 421 9.68 -13.35 6.79
C TYR A 421 8.72 -12.51 7.60
N HIS A 422 8.76 -12.60 8.93
CA HIS A 422 7.73 -12.07 9.80
C HIS A 422 8.22 -10.92 10.70
N GLY A 423 9.51 -10.63 10.75
CA GLY A 423 10.07 -9.67 11.70
C GLY A 423 9.69 -10.04 13.13
N ASN A 424 8.99 -9.12 13.80
CA ASN A 424 8.42 -9.31 15.13
C ASN A 424 7.19 -10.24 15.17
N GLY A 425 6.56 -10.52 14.02
CA GLY A 425 5.48 -11.50 13.93
C GLY A 425 4.50 -11.24 12.79
N HIS A 426 3.35 -11.91 12.86
CA HIS A 426 2.24 -11.67 11.95
C HIS A 426 1.20 -10.77 12.61
N LEU A 427 0.74 -9.74 11.88
CA LEU A 427 -0.24 -8.77 12.36
C LEU A 427 -1.43 -9.45 13.06
N ASP A 428 -1.70 -9.04 14.30
CA ASP A 428 -2.82 -9.50 15.11
C ASP A 428 -3.61 -8.30 15.66
N ILE A 429 -4.59 -7.86 14.87
CA ILE A 429 -5.42 -6.69 15.21
C ILE A 429 -6.33 -6.94 16.42
N GLU A 430 -6.65 -8.19 16.75
CA GLU A 430 -7.43 -8.51 17.94
C GLU A 430 -6.57 -8.34 19.19
N ALA A 431 -5.33 -8.82 19.18
CA ALA A 431 -4.37 -8.61 20.27
C ALA A 431 -4.06 -7.12 20.46
N ALA A 432 -3.75 -6.40 19.37
CA ALA A 432 -3.45 -4.97 19.39
C ALA A 432 -4.57 -4.11 20.02
N LEU A 433 -5.84 -4.55 19.97
CA LEU A 433 -6.97 -3.84 20.58
C LEU A 433 -7.48 -4.44 21.91
N ASN A 434 -6.88 -5.53 22.38
CA ASN A 434 -7.22 -6.14 23.67
C ASN A 434 -6.15 -5.87 24.73
N GLU A 435 -4.90 -5.73 24.30
CA GLU A 435 -3.76 -5.48 25.18
C GLU A 435 -3.58 -3.99 25.42
N SER A 436 -3.17 -3.63 26.63
CA SER A 436 -2.86 -2.24 26.98
C SER A 436 -1.53 -1.83 26.36
N MET A 437 -1.51 -0.66 25.74
CA MET A 437 -0.29 0.03 25.33
C MET A 437 0.53 0.51 26.52
#